data_AF-A0A3P6T835-F1
#
_entry.id   AF-A0A3P6T835-F1
#
_cell.length_a   1.000
_cell.length_b   1.000
_cell.length_c   1.000
_cell.angle_alpha   90.00
_cell.angle_beta   90.00
_cell.angle_gamma   90.00
#
_symmetry.space_group_name_H-M   'P 1'
#
loop_
_entity.id
_entity.type
_entity.pdbx_description
1 polymer ?
#
loop_
_entity_poly.entity_id
_entity_poly.type
_entity_poly.pdbx_seq_one_letter_code
_entity_poly.pdbx_strand_id
1 'polypeptide(L)' 'MDTRVLLGDFMYDIKGPPLQFFVIKTQPDYPVKIIEMEVTSNYGAEYTSLYRLRVHGSLWKPGNE' A
#
# COMPACT_ATOMS: atom_id res chain seq x y z
N MET A 1 20.49 -6.50 7.16
CA MET A 1 19.39 -5.81 7.85
C MET A 1 18.35 -5.53 6.79
N ASP A 2 17.17 -6.13 6.90
CA ASP A 2 16.11 -5.86 5.94
C ASP A 2 15.69 -4.40 6.06
N THR A 3 15.80 -3.66 4.96
CA THR A 3 15.50 -2.22 4.89
C THR A 3 14.01 -1.95 4.62
N ARG A 4 13.19 -3.00 4.50
CA ARG A 4 11.76 -2.93 4.16
C ARG A 4 10.93 -3.84 5.07
N VAL A 5 9.70 -3.43 5.34
CA VAL A 5 8.69 -4.19 6.09
C VAL A 5 7.46 -4.34 5.20
N LEU A 6 6.95 -5.57 5.06
CA LEU A 6 5.72 -5.83 4.30
C LEU A 6 4.51 -5.31 5.10
N LEU A 7 3.83 -4.29 4.58
CA LEU A 7 2.64 -3.72 5.21
C LEU A 7 1.36 -4.51 4.90
N GLY A 8 1.31 -5.16 3.74
CA GLY A 8 0.19 -6.00 3.31
C GLY A 8 0.34 -6.49 1.88
N ASP A 9 -0.44 -7.50 1.55
CA ASP A 9 -0.63 -8.03 0.20
C ASP A 9 -2.12 -7.96 -0.13
N PHE A 10 -2.44 -7.43 -1.30
CA PHE A 10 -3.79 -7.05 -1.69
C PHE A 10 -4.04 -7.34 -3.16
N MET A 11 -5.31 -7.58 -3.49
CA MET A 11 -5.78 -7.76 -4.86
C MET A 11 -6.82 -6.68 -5.17
N TYR A 12 -6.52 -5.82 -6.15
CA TYR A 12 -7.51 -4.94 -6.75
C TYR A 12 -8.49 -5.79 -7.56
N ASP A 13 -9.79 -5.78 -7.24
CA ASP A 13 -10.80 -6.59 -7.94
C ASP A 13 -11.33 -5.87 -9.19
N ILE A 14 -11.11 -6.42 -10.39
CA ILE A 14 -11.60 -5.81 -11.64
C ILE A 14 -13.14 -5.75 -11.73
N LYS A 15 -13.86 -6.57 -10.96
CA LYS A 15 -15.33 -6.57 -10.89
C LYS A 15 -15.87 -5.66 -9.78
N GLY A 16 -14.99 -5.15 -8.92
CA GLY A 16 -15.33 -4.24 -7.84
C GLY A 16 -15.48 -2.78 -8.28
N PRO A 17 -15.78 -1.87 -7.35
CA PRO A 17 -15.80 -0.43 -7.61
C PRO A 17 -14.43 0.08 -8.10
N PRO A 18 -14.36 1.12 -8.95
CA PRO A 18 -13.07 1.66 -9.44
C PRO A 18 -12.14 2.21 -8.34
N LEU A 19 -12.72 2.74 -7.26
CA LEU A 19 -11.97 3.19 -6.08
C LEU A 19 -12.07 2.11 -4.99
N GLN A 20 -10.94 1.49 -4.65
CA GLN A 20 -10.87 0.42 -3.66
C GLN A 20 -9.94 0.81 -2.52
N PHE A 21 -10.30 0.39 -1.30
CA PHE A 21 -9.56 0.67 -0.07
C PHE A 21 -9.01 -0.63 0.49
N PHE A 22 -7.75 -0.58 0.91
CA PHE A 22 -7.03 -1.73 1.47
C PHE A 22 -6.46 -1.34 2.84
N VAL A 23 -6.82 -2.11 3.86
CA VAL A 23 -6.39 -1.87 5.24
C VAL A 23 -5.20 -2.76 5.56
N ILE A 24 -4.09 -2.14 5.96
CA ILE A 24 -2.89 -2.85 6.40
C ILE A 24 -3.11 -3.51 7.76
N LYS A 25 -2.60 -4.73 7.92
CA LYS A 25 -2.70 -5.50 9.17
C LYS A 25 -1.45 -5.37 10.04
N THR A 26 -0.33 -5.01 9.42
CA THR A 26 0.95 -4.81 10.11
C THR A 26 1.38 -3.36 9.91
N GLN A 27 1.64 -2.66 11.01
CA GLN A 27 2.20 -1.32 11.00
C GLN A 27 3.52 -1.32 11.75
N PRO A 28 4.58 -0.70 11.20
CA PRO A 28 5.78 -0.43 11.97
C PRO A 28 5.45 0.51 13.13
N ASP A 29 6.17 0.36 14.22
CA ASP A 29 6.12 1.22 15.42
C ASP A 29 6.80 2.58 15.19
N TYR A 30 7.45 2.77 14.04
CA TYR A 30 8.09 4.00 13.63
C TYR A 30 7.34 4.71 12.48
N PRO A 31 7.47 6.04 12.36
CA PRO A 31 6.88 6.78 11.26
C PRO A 31 7.51 6.41 9.92
N VAL A 32 6.66 6.09 8.94
CA VAL A 32 7.09 5.71 7.59
C VAL A 32 7.04 6.92 6.66
N LYS A 33 8.16 7.23 6.00
CA LYS A 33 8.28 8.36 5.05
C LYS A 33 8.24 7.92 3.58
N ILE A 34 8.58 6.66 3.30
CA ILE A 34 8.66 6.10 1.95
C ILE A 34 7.82 4.83 1.92
N ILE A 35 6.99 4.70 0.89
CA ILE A 35 6.17 3.52 0.62
C ILE A 35 6.54 2.99 -0.75
N GLU A 36 6.75 1.68 -0.82
CA GLU A 36 6.94 0.94 -2.06
C GLU A 36 5.62 0.22 -2.40
N MET A 37 5.20 0.30 -3.65
CA MET A 37 4.10 -0.50 -4.19
C MET A 37 4.68 -1.44 -5.25
N GLU A 38 4.52 -2.74 -5.03
CA GLU A 38 4.92 -3.77 -5.98
C GLU A 38 3.66 -4.36 -6.64
N VAL A 39 3.61 -4.35 -7.98
CA VAL A 39 2.56 -5.04 -8.73
C VAL A 39 3.08 -6.42 -9.13
N THR A 40 2.47 -7.47 -8.58
CA THR A 40 2.90 -8.86 -8.80
C THR A 40 2.23 -9.52 -10.00
N SER A 41 1.06 -9.02 -10.42
CA SER A 41 0.32 -9.52 -11.58
C SER A 41 -0.67 -8.46 -12.10
N ASN A 42 -1.23 -8.71 -13.29
CA ASN A 42 -2.34 -7.93 -13.84
C ASN A 42 -3.45 -8.87 -14.34
N TYR A 43 -4.50 -8.30 -14.92
CA TYR A 43 -5.68 -9.04 -15.40
C TYR A 43 -5.52 -9.63 -16.82
N GLY A 44 -4.30 -10.04 -17.21
CA GLY A 44 -4.02 -10.66 -18.51
C GLY A 44 -3.76 -9.66 -19.65
N ALA A 45 -3.45 -8.41 -19.32
CA ALA A 45 -3.10 -7.38 -20.29
C ALA A 45 -1.60 -7.40 -20.61
N GLU A 46 -1.22 -6.92 -21.81
CA GLU A 46 0.18 -6.84 -22.26
C GLU A 46 1.06 -5.95 -21.37
N TYR A 47 0.45 -4.92 -20.77
CA TYR A 47 1.09 -4.00 -19.85
C TYR A 47 0.19 -3.70 -18.65
N THR A 48 0.80 -3.24 -17.57
CA THR A 48 0.09 -2.79 -16.37
C THR A 48 -0.03 -1.28 -16.39
N SER A 49 -1.25 -0.76 -16.28
CA SER A 49 -1.50 0.67 -16.11
C SER A 49 -1.95 0.97 -14.68
N LEU A 50 -1.31 1.94 -14.04
CA LEU A 50 -1.66 2.42 -12.72
C LEU A 50 -2.20 3.85 -12.81
N TYR A 51 -3.45 4.05 -12.39
CA TYR A 51 -4.08 5.37 -12.45
C TYR A 51 -3.75 6.24 -11.25
N ARG A 52 -3.97 5.73 -10.03
CA ARG A 52 -3.73 6.49 -8.81
C ARG A 52 -3.55 5.59 -7.60
N LEU A 53 -2.42 5.74 -6.93
CA LEU A 53 -2.19 5.23 -5.57
C LEU A 53 -2.45 6.37 -4.57
N ARG A 54 -3.11 6.06 -3.45
CA ARG A 54 -3.23 6.96 -2.30
C ARG A 54 -2.76 6.22 -1.07
N VAL A 55 -1.97 6.90 -0.24
CA VAL A 55 -1.55 6.38 1.06
C VAL A 55 -2.22 7.24 2.13
N HIS A 56 -2.86 6.57 3.09
CA HIS A 56 -3.52 7.20 4.23
C HIS A 56 -2.79 6.80 5.50
N GLY A 57 -2.76 7.70 6.47
CA GLY A 57 -2.14 7.45 7.77
C GLY A 57 -2.33 8.64 8.70
N SER A 58 -1.94 8.44 9.95
CA SER A 58 -1.85 9.52 10.93
C SER A 58 -0.50 10.20 10.83
N LEU A 59 -0.48 11.54 10.91
CA LEU A 59 0.76 12.27 11.03
C LEU A 59 1.43 11.93 12.36
N TRP A 60 2.73 11.66 12.31
CA TRP A 60 3.53 11.49 13.52
C TRP A 60 3.53 12.80 14.33
N LYS A 61 3.26 12.70 15.62
CA LYS A 61 3.32 13.81 16.57
C LYS A 61 4.39 13.51 17.62
N PRO A 62 5.35 14.42 17.84
CA PRO A 62 6.30 14.27 18.95
C PRO A 62 5.55 14.20 20.29
N GLY A 63 5.93 13.26 21.17
CA GLY A 63 5.38 13.14 22.53
C GLY A 63 4.29 12.06 22.73
N ASN A 64 4.11 11.17 21.75
CA ASN A 64 3.18 10.03 21.82
C ASN A 64 3.90 8.68 22.00
N GLU A 65 5.10 8.73 22.60
CA GLU A 65 5.87 7.55 23.04
C GLU A 65 5.20 6.89 24.26
#